data_AF-A0A9R0ZBK3-F1
#
_entry.id   AF-A0A9R0ZBK3-F1
#
_cell.length_a   1.000
_cell.length_b   1.000
_cell.length_c   1.000
_cell.angle_alpha   90.00
_cell.angle_beta   90.00
_cell.angle_gamma   90.00
#
_symmetry.space_group_name_H-M   'P 1'
#
loop_
_entity.id
_entity.type
_entity.pdbx_description
1 polymer ?
#
loop_
_entity_poly.entity_id
_entity_poly.type
_entity_poly.pdbx_seq_one_letter_code
_entity_poly.pdbx_strand_id
1 'polypeptide(L)'
;MVMVDGSLDAEKIAGYFKGKSILITGATGFLGKILVEKILRVQPDVRRIYLLVRAMDAHSAKQRVEAEVTDTELFCLLKEKHGKGGFELFVEEKVVPLAGDVVFENMGLDAPRLEELANEVDIIVNGAATTNFYERI
;
A
#
# COMPACT_ATOMS: atom_id res chain seq x y z
N MET A 1 25.65 -31.94 4.28
CA MET A 1 24.21 -31.73 4.52
C MET A 1 24.06 -30.32 5.06
N VAL A 2 23.85 -29.34 4.19
CA VAL A 2 23.57 -27.96 4.62
C VAL A 2 22.09 -27.92 4.95
N MET A 3 21.75 -27.80 6.23
CA MET A 3 20.40 -27.47 6.63
C MET A 3 20.16 -26.02 6.22
N VAL A 4 19.36 -25.81 5.19
CA VAL A 4 18.72 -24.51 4.96
C VAL A 4 17.64 -24.41 6.04
N ASP A 5 17.87 -23.58 7.05
CA ASP A 5 16.85 -23.28 8.03
C ASP A 5 15.65 -22.65 7.29
N GLY A 6 14.47 -23.23 7.48
CA GLY A 6 13.24 -22.79 6.84
C GLY A 6 12.56 -21.63 7.57
N SER A 7 13.26 -20.92 8.46
CA SER A 7 12.72 -19.74 9.13
C SER A 7 13.18 -18.50 8.39
N LEU A 8 12.34 -18.02 7.48
CA LEU A 8 12.43 -16.63 7.06
C LEU A 8 12.13 -15.80 8.32
N ASP A 9 13.18 -15.36 9.00
CA ASP A 9 13.10 -14.65 10.27
C ASP A 9 12.21 -13.41 10.11
N ALA A 10 11.07 -13.38 10.82
CA ALA A 10 10.07 -12.34 10.69
C ALA A 10 10.66 -10.94 10.98
N GLU A 11 11.68 -10.86 11.84
CA GLU A 11 12.40 -9.62 12.13
C GLU A 11 13.23 -9.17 10.93
N LYS A 12 13.89 -10.09 10.22
CA LYS A 12 14.62 -9.76 8.98
C LYS A 12 13.67 -9.28 7.88
N ILE A 13 12.51 -9.93 7.75
CA ILE A 13 11.48 -9.51 6.78
C ILE A 13 10.98 -8.12 7.11
N ALA A 14 10.56 -7.87 8.36
CA ALA A 14 10.10 -6.55 8.78
C ALA A 14 11.21 -5.50 8.64
N GLY A 15 12.45 -5.85 8.97
CA GLY A 15 13.63 -5.01 8.82
C GLY A 15 13.92 -4.60 7.36
N TYR A 16 13.59 -5.45 6.39
CA TYR A 16 13.78 -5.13 4.97
C TYR A 16 12.93 -3.93 4.51
N PHE A 17 11.74 -3.75 5.08
CA PHE A 17 10.85 -2.63 4.74
C PHE A 17 11.24 -1.30 5.40
N LYS A 18 12.19 -1.30 6.34
CA LYS A 18 12.62 -0.09 7.04
C LYS A 18 13.21 0.92 6.05
N GLY A 19 12.69 2.14 6.08
CA GLY A 19 13.13 3.24 5.20
C GLY A 19 12.79 3.04 3.72
N LYS A 20 12.04 1.99 3.36
CA LYS A 20 11.67 1.70 1.97
C LYS A 20 10.37 2.40 1.57
N SER A 21 10.29 2.79 0.30
CA SER A 21 9.02 3.17 -0.32
C SER A 21 8.45 2.03 -1.14
N ILE A 22 7.14 1.82 -1.05
CA ILE A 22 6.45 0.69 -1.66
C ILE A 22 5.32 1.19 -2.55
N LEU A 23 5.23 0.72 -3.79
CA LEU A 23 4.05 0.87 -4.63
C LEU A 23 3.19 -0.38 -4.54
N ILE A 24 1.93 -0.23 -4.16
CA ILE A 24 0.95 -1.32 -4.07
C ILE A 24 -0.21 -1.02 -5.02
N THR A 25 -0.48 -1.96 -5.92
CA THR A 25 -1.70 -1.98 -6.74
C THR A 25 -2.69 -2.99 -6.13
N GLY A 26 -3.98 -2.73 -6.26
CA GLY A 26 -5.01 -3.62 -5.68
C GLY A 26 -5.15 -3.50 -4.15
N ALA A 27 -4.70 -2.38 -3.56
CA ALA A 27 -4.74 -2.14 -2.12
C ALA A 27 -6.17 -2.13 -1.53
N THR A 28 -7.18 -1.82 -2.33
CA THR A 28 -8.59 -1.86 -1.92
C THR A 28 -9.16 -3.29 -1.86
N GLY A 29 -8.48 -4.26 -2.46
CA GLY A 29 -8.82 -5.67 -2.35
C GLY A 29 -8.57 -6.21 -0.94
N PHE A 30 -9.18 -7.36 -0.61
CA PHE A 30 -9.11 -7.96 0.73
C PHE A 30 -7.67 -8.18 1.22
N LEU A 31 -6.82 -8.83 0.41
CA LEU A 31 -5.42 -9.08 0.78
C LEU A 31 -4.59 -7.78 0.76
N GLY A 32 -4.89 -6.85 -0.15
CA GLY A 32 -4.17 -5.59 -0.30
C GLY A 32 -4.22 -4.75 0.98
N LYS A 33 -5.40 -4.52 1.54
CA LYS A 33 -5.55 -3.74 2.78
C LYS A 33 -4.93 -4.43 4.00
N ILE A 34 -4.97 -5.76 4.06
CA ILE A 34 -4.28 -6.55 5.08
C ILE A 34 -2.77 -6.34 4.99
N LEU A 35 -2.21 -6.36 3.78
CA LEU A 35 -0.79 -6.11 3.59
C LEU A 35 -0.39 -4.69 4.03
N VAL A 36 -1.18 -3.67 3.65
CA VAL A 36 -0.93 -2.28 4.07
C VAL A 36 -0.96 -2.15 5.60
N GLU A 37 -2.00 -2.66 6.26
CA GLU A 37 -2.11 -2.66 7.72
C GLU A 37 -0.91 -3.36 8.36
N LYS A 38 -0.58 -4.55 7.86
CA LYS A 38 0.47 -5.38 8.42
C LYS A 38 1.81 -4.68 8.35
N ILE A 39 2.18 -4.09 7.21
CA ILE A 39 3.43 -3.35 7.03
C ILE A 39 3.48 -2.18 8.02
N LEU A 40 2.43 -1.35 8.07
CA LEU A 40 2.39 -0.20 8.96
C LEU A 40 2.48 -0.58 10.45
N ARG A 41 1.90 -1.72 10.83
CA ARG A 41 1.94 -2.21 12.21
C ARG A 41 3.27 -2.83 12.62
N VAL A 42 3.88 -3.64 11.75
CA VAL A 42 5.13 -4.36 12.09
C VAL A 42 6.40 -3.59 11.74
N GLN A 43 6.33 -2.66 10.80
CA GLN A 43 7.43 -1.78 10.41
C GLN A 43 6.94 -0.33 10.25
N PRO A 44 6.74 0.40 11.36
CA PRO A 44 6.32 1.80 11.30
C PRO A 44 7.38 2.74 10.71
N ASP A 45 8.65 2.29 10.60
CA ASP A 45 9.72 3.07 9.97
C ASP A 45 9.76 2.89 8.43
N VAL A 46 8.74 2.27 7.82
CA VAL A 46 8.55 2.34 6.36
C VAL A 46 8.49 3.81 5.93
N ARG A 47 9.12 4.14 4.79
CA ARG A 47 9.20 5.54 4.34
C ARG A 47 7.86 6.02 3.84
N ARG A 48 7.35 5.40 2.76
CA ARG A 48 6.02 5.67 2.19
C ARG A 48 5.42 4.42 1.55
N ILE A 49 4.10 4.35 1.52
CA ILE A 49 3.32 3.35 0.82
C ILE A 49 2.41 4.08 -0.18
N TYR A 50 2.75 3.99 -1.45
CA TYR A 50 1.99 4.50 -2.57
C TYR A 50 0.88 3.50 -2.92
N LEU A 51 -0.37 3.93 -2.89
CA LEU A 51 -1.53 3.09 -3.20
C LEU A 51 -2.16 3.54 -4.51
N LEU A 52 -1.93 2.78 -5.59
CA LEU A 52 -2.58 3.02 -6.87
C LEU A 52 -4.02 2.51 -6.80
N VAL A 53 -4.97 3.43 -6.92
CA VAL A 53 -6.40 3.14 -6.89
C VAL A 53 -7.11 3.78 -8.08
N ARG A 54 -8.07 3.05 -8.64
CA ARG A 54 -8.91 3.55 -9.74
C ARG A 54 -9.76 4.70 -9.23
N ALA A 55 -9.48 5.91 -9.68
CA ALA A 55 -10.15 7.13 -9.27
C ALA A 55 -10.00 8.21 -10.36
N MET A 56 -10.91 9.18 -10.37
CA MET A 56 -10.91 10.28 -11.35
C MET A 56 -9.76 11.27 -11.12
N ASP A 57 -9.44 11.54 -9.86
CA ASP A 57 -8.47 12.53 -9.44
C ASP A 57 -7.89 12.19 -8.07
N ALA A 58 -6.89 12.97 -7.63
CA ALA A 58 -6.22 12.78 -6.35
C ALA A 58 -7.17 12.88 -5.14
N HIS A 59 -8.20 13.72 -5.22
CA HIS A 59 -9.17 13.87 -4.13
C HIS A 59 -10.01 12.59 -3.98
N SER A 60 -10.52 12.08 -5.10
CA SER A 60 -11.27 10.84 -5.18
C SER A 60 -10.42 9.64 -4.76
N ALA A 61 -9.13 9.61 -5.14
CA ALA A 61 -8.20 8.58 -4.69
C ALA A 61 -8.01 8.60 -3.17
N LYS A 62 -7.86 9.80 -2.58
CA LYS A 62 -7.75 9.97 -1.12
C LYS A 62 -9.00 9.46 -0.41
N GLN A 63 -10.19 9.92 -0.81
CA GLN A 63 -11.45 9.46 -0.23
C GLN A 63 -11.62 7.94 -0.33
N ARG A 64 -11.25 7.38 -1.48
CA ARG A 64 -11.35 5.93 -1.71
C ARG A 64 -10.41 5.13 -0.81
N VAL A 65 -9.15 5.57 -0.68
CA VAL A 65 -8.19 4.93 0.24
C VAL A 65 -8.66 5.05 1.69
N GLU A 66 -9.18 6.21 2.08
CA GLU A 66 -9.74 6.42 3.42
C GLU A 66 -10.88 5.44 3.69
N ALA A 67 -11.90 5.39 2.84
CA ALA A 67 -13.09 4.58 3.05
C ALA A 67 -12.84 3.07 2.91
N GLU A 68 -12.05 2.63 1.92
CA GLU A 68 -11.90 1.21 1.59
C GLU A 68 -10.71 0.53 2.30
N VAL A 69 -9.75 1.32 2.80
CA VAL A 69 -8.51 0.80 3.41
C VAL A 69 -8.37 1.24 4.86
N THR A 70 -8.16 2.52 5.14
CA THR A 70 -7.70 2.98 6.47
C THR A 70 -8.82 3.21 7.48
N ASP A 71 -10.04 3.49 7.04
CA ASP A 71 -11.23 3.58 7.89
C ASP A 71 -12.01 2.26 7.98
N THR A 72 -11.28 1.14 7.96
CA THR A 72 -11.86 -0.18 8.18
C THR A 72 -11.54 -0.69 9.58
N GLU A 73 -12.35 -1.62 10.11
CA GLU A 73 -12.09 -2.25 11.42
C GLU A 73 -10.73 -2.95 11.48
N LEU A 74 -10.17 -3.33 10.34
CA LEU A 74 -8.83 -3.91 10.21
C LEU A 74 -7.74 -3.02 10.85
N PHE A 75 -7.92 -1.70 10.83
CA PHE A 75 -6.96 -0.74 11.38
C PHE A 75 -7.20 -0.40 12.86
N CYS A 76 -8.10 -1.10 13.57
CA CYS A 76 -8.43 -0.80 14.96
C CYS A 76 -7.20 -0.78 15.88
N LEU A 77 -6.27 -1.73 15.73
CA LEU A 77 -5.05 -1.81 16.54
C LEU A 77 -4.11 -0.62 16.29
N LEU A 78 -4.04 -0.14 15.05
CA LEU A 78 -3.27 1.07 14.72
C LEU A 78 -3.97 2.33 15.27
N LYS A 79 -5.30 2.42 15.17
CA LYS A 79 -6.10 3.49 15.76
C LYS A 79 -5.91 3.57 17.29
N GLU A 80 -5.95 2.42 17.98
CA GLU A 80 -5.70 2.31 19.42
C GLU A 80 -4.26 2.70 19.78
N LYS A 81 -3.27 2.19 19.03
CA LYS A 81 -1.84 2.46 19.26
C LYS A 81 -1.49 3.94 19.14
N HIS A 82 -2.07 4.64 18.18
CA HIS A 82 -1.76 6.04 17.90
C HIS A 82 -2.70 7.04 18.60
N GLY A 83 -3.86 6.58 19.09
CA GLY A 83 -4.84 7.42 19.74
C GLY A 83 -5.56 8.39 18.80
N LYS A 84 -6.45 9.20 19.37
CA LYS A 84 -7.32 10.13 18.62
C LYS A 84 -6.48 11.22 17.93
N GLY A 85 -6.59 11.35 16.60
CA GLY A 85 -5.83 12.31 15.80
C GLY A 85 -4.42 11.84 15.41
N GLY A 86 -3.81 10.96 16.22
CA GLY A 86 -2.47 10.44 15.95
C GLY A 86 -2.45 9.42 14.81
N PHE A 87 -3.53 8.65 14.66
CA PHE A 87 -3.66 7.68 13.58
C PHE A 87 -3.75 8.38 12.22
N GLU A 88 -4.53 9.45 12.13
CA GLU A 88 -4.73 10.22 10.90
C GLU A 88 -3.42 10.86 10.45
N LEU A 89 -2.65 11.45 11.38
CA LEU A 89 -1.33 12.00 11.08
C LEU A 89 -0.33 10.92 10.63
N PHE A 90 -0.34 9.76 11.27
CA PHE A 90 0.51 8.64 10.88
C PHE A 90 0.17 8.11 9.48
N VAL A 91 -1.12 7.98 9.16
CA VAL A 91 -1.55 7.57 7.81
C VAL A 91 -1.17 8.63 6.78
N GLU A 92 -1.38 9.92 7.08
CA GLU A 92 -1.00 11.01 6.18
C GLU A 92 0.51 11.07 5.90
N GLU A 93 1.33 10.74 6.90
CA GLU A 93 2.78 10.62 6.74
C GLU A 93 3.19 9.42 5.87
N LYS A 94 2.53 8.26 6.07
CA LYS A 94 2.99 6.98 5.51
C LYS A 94 2.30 6.59 4.21
N VAL A 95 1.07 7.04 3.95
CA VAL A 95 0.24 6.54 2.84
C VAL A 95 -0.01 7.63 1.83
N VAL A 96 0.29 7.35 0.57
CA VAL A 96 0.09 8.28 -0.55
C VAL A 96 -0.87 7.67 -1.57
N PRO A 97 -2.13 8.11 -1.61
CA PRO A 97 -3.08 7.72 -2.63
C PRO A 97 -2.64 8.20 -4.02
N LEU A 98 -2.74 7.33 -5.02
CA LEU A 98 -2.49 7.64 -6.43
C LEU A 98 -3.73 7.33 -7.25
N ALA A 99 -4.26 8.33 -7.94
CA ALA A 99 -5.30 8.12 -8.93
C ALA A 99 -4.68 7.52 -10.21
N GLY A 100 -5.07 6.30 -10.55
CA GLY A 100 -4.61 5.66 -11.76
C GLY A 100 -5.15 4.24 -11.93
N ASP A 101 -4.87 3.64 -13.07
CA ASP A 101 -5.31 2.28 -13.40
C ASP A 101 -4.21 1.55 -14.16
N VAL A 102 -3.89 0.34 -13.70
CA VAL A 102 -2.83 -0.52 -14.28
C VAL A 102 -3.09 -0.89 -15.74
N VAL A 103 -4.33 -0.75 -16.22
CA VAL A 103 -4.68 -1.04 -17.61
C VAL A 103 -4.23 0.04 -18.58
N PHE A 104 -3.95 1.26 -18.10
CA PHE A 104 -3.48 2.36 -18.94
C PHE A 104 -1.96 2.37 -19.02
N GLU A 105 -1.45 2.91 -20.13
CA GLU A 105 -0.03 3.21 -20.27
C GLU A 105 0.41 4.07 -19.08
N ASN A 106 1.57 3.72 -18.52
CA ASN A 106 2.13 4.36 -17.35
C ASN A 106 1.15 4.47 -16.17
N MET A 107 0.22 3.52 -16.05
CA MET A 107 -0.81 3.47 -15.00
C MET A 107 -1.78 4.67 -15.02
N GLY A 108 -1.82 5.44 -16.11
CA GLY A 108 -2.60 6.67 -16.20
C GLY A 108 -2.00 7.86 -15.44
N LEU A 109 -0.72 7.78 -15.03
CA LEU A 109 -0.01 8.85 -14.35
C LEU A 109 0.66 9.80 -15.35
N ASP A 110 0.88 11.05 -14.95
CA ASP A 110 1.67 12.00 -15.74
C ASP A 110 3.18 11.74 -15.60
N ALA A 111 3.95 12.25 -16.57
CA ALA A 111 5.40 12.03 -16.64
C ALA A 111 6.16 12.47 -15.37
N PRO A 112 5.88 13.64 -14.75
CA PRO A 112 6.52 14.03 -13.50
C PRO A 112 6.25 13.05 -12.37
N ARG A 113 5.00 12.57 -12.23
CA ARG A 113 4.65 11.62 -11.18
C ARG A 113 5.31 10.26 -11.38
N LEU A 114 5.42 9.80 -12.63
CA LEU A 114 6.15 8.58 -12.97
C LEU A 114 7.63 8.69 -12.63
N GLU A 115 8.26 9.83 -12.96
CA GLU A 115 9.66 10.07 -12.66
C GLU A 115 9.92 10.10 -11.14
N GLU A 116 9.04 10.74 -10.36
CA GLU A 116 9.10 10.71 -8.90
C GLU A 116 9.02 9.25 -8.38
N LEU A 117 8.02 8.49 -8.84
CA LEU A 117 7.86 7.09 -8.41
C LEU A 117 9.05 6.22 -8.82
N ALA A 118 9.59 6.40 -10.02
CA ALA A 118 10.74 5.65 -10.50
C ALA A 118 12.01 5.90 -9.65
N ASN A 119 12.16 7.11 -9.12
CA ASN A 119 13.29 7.47 -8.26
C ASN A 119 13.09 7.07 -6.80
N GLU A 120 11.84 7.01 -6.32
CA GLU A 120 11.54 6.77 -4.91
C GLU A 120 11.19 5.32 -4.59
N VAL A 121 10.48 4.59 -5.46
CA VAL A 121 9.93 3.28 -5.13
C VAL A 121 11.05 2.23 -5.08
N ASP A 122 11.18 1.56 -3.94
CA ASP A 122 12.10 0.45 -3.77
C ASP A 122 11.45 -0.92 -4.05
N ILE A 123 10.14 -1.03 -3.80
CA ILE A 123 9.39 -2.29 -3.85
C ILE A 123 8.07 -2.08 -4.56
N ILE A 124 7.75 -2.98 -5.50
CA ILE A 124 6.44 -3.01 -6.16
C ILE A 124 5.72 -4.30 -5.76
N VAL A 125 4.50 -4.16 -5.23
CA VAL A 125 3.58 -5.27 -4.98
C VAL A 125 2.38 -5.12 -5.92
N ASN A 126 2.34 -5.96 -6.96
CA ASN A 126 1.24 -5.98 -7.90
C ASN A 126 0.17 -6.99 -7.46
N GLY A 127 -0.93 -6.49 -6.90
CA GLY A 127 -2.08 -7.29 -6.49
C GLY A 127 -3.38 -6.91 -7.22
N ALA A 128 -3.30 -5.98 -8.18
CA ALA A 128 -4.46 -5.58 -8.97
C ALA A 128 -4.87 -6.73 -9.91
N ALA A 129 -6.12 -7.15 -9.79
CA ALA A 129 -6.75 -8.12 -10.67
C ALA A 129 -8.26 -7.82 -10.76
N THR A 130 -8.88 -8.21 -11.87
CA THR A 130 -10.34 -8.26 -11.91
C THR A 130 -10.81 -9.52 -11.20
N THR A 131 -11.66 -9.35 -10.19
CA THR A 131 -12.33 -10.47 -9.50
C THR A 131 -13.76 -10.67 -9.98
N ASN A 132 -14.13 -10.09 -11.13
CA ASN A 132 -15.41 -10.31 -11.76
C ASN A 132 -15.39 -11.64 -12.51
N PHE A 133 -15.96 -12.68 -11.91
CA PHE A 133 -16.01 -14.03 -12.48
C PHE A 133 -16.90 -14.17 -13.72
N TYR A 134 -17.59 -13.09 -14.14
CA TYR A 134 -18.42 -13.07 -15.34
C TYR A 134 -17.77 -12.33 -16.53
N GLU A 135 -16.55 -11.83 -16.37
CA GLU A 135 -15.80 -11.31 -17.52
C GLU A 135 -15.39 -12.46 -18.44
N ARG A 136 -15.73 -12.33 -19.73
CA ARG A 136 -15.19 -13.20 -20.78
C ARG A 136 -13.80 -12.67 -21.13
N ILE A 137 -12.78 -13.48 -20.87
CA ILE A 137 -11.39 -13.26 -21.31
C ILE A 137 -11.29 -13.48 -22.82
#